data_AF-A0A529L586-F1
#
_entry.id   AF-A0A529L586-F1
#
_cell.length_a   1.000
_cell.length_b   1.000
_cell.length_c   1.000
_cell.angle_alpha   90.00
_cell.angle_beta   90.00
_cell.angle_gamma   90.00
#
_symmetry.space_group_name_H-M   'P 1'
#
loop_
_entity.id
_entity.type
_entity.pdbx_description
1 polymer ?
#
loop_
_entity_poly.entity_id
_entity_poly.type
_entity_poly.pdbx_seq_one_letter_code
_entity_poly.pdbx_strand_id
1 'polypeptide(L)' 'MAGKRIMLDVLKGETVSPPPLWMMRQAGRYLP' A
#
# COMPACT_ATOMS: atom_id res chain seq x y z
N MET A 1 -2.48 5.36 19.51
CA MET A 1 -3.34 4.57 18.59
C MET A 1 -2.58 4.34 17.30
N ALA A 2 -2.62 3.14 16.72
CA ALA A 2 -2.08 2.91 15.39
C ALA A 2 -3.06 3.46 14.34
N GLY A 3 -2.58 4.21 13.35
CA GLY A 3 -3.39 4.69 12.22
C GLY A 3 -3.91 3.54 11.34
N LYS A 4 -4.90 3.84 10.48
CA LYS A 4 -5.53 2.87 9.57
C LYS A 4 -4.48 2.21 8.66
N ARG A 5 -4.51 0.88 8.55
CA ARG A 5 -3.55 0.08 7.78
C ARG A 5 -4.17 -0.47 6.50
N ILE A 6 -4.43 0.42 5.54
CA ILE A 6 -5.17 0.10 4.30
C ILE A 6 -4.62 -1.12 3.53
N MET A 7 -3.30 -1.32 3.54
CA MET A 7 -2.68 -2.48 2.89
C MET A 7 -3.05 -3.79 3.56
N LEU A 8 -3.14 -3.81 4.89
CA LEU A 8 -3.52 -5.02 5.61
C LEU A 8 -5.01 -5.31 5.48
N ASP A 9 -5.84 -4.28 5.36
CA ASP A 9 -7.29 -4.42 5.27
C ASP A 9 -7.69 -5.07 3.93
N VAL A 10 -7.08 -4.63 2.81
CA VAL A 10 -7.32 -5.25 1.49
C VAL A 10 -6.81 -6.69 1.43
N LEU A 11 -5.70 -7.02 2.10
CA LEU A 11 -5.22 -8.41 2.20
C LEU A 11 -6.16 -9.33 2.98
N LYS A 12 -7.07 -8.78 3.79
CA LYS A 12 -8.15 -9.54 4.47
C LYS A 12 -9.42 -9.65 3.61
N GLY A 13 -9.43 -9.08 2.41
CA GLY A 13 -10.58 -9.10 1.50
C GLY A 13 -11.51 -7.89 1.60
N GLU A 14 -11.14 -6.85 2.36
CA GLU A 14 -11.94 -5.62 2.39
C GLU A 14 -11.84 -4.84 1.08
N THR A 15 -12.97 -4.32 0.60
CA THR A 15 -12.99 -3.40 -0.55
C THR A 15 -12.73 -1.98 -0.06
N VAL A 16 -11.64 -1.36 -0.53
CA VAL A 16 -11.21 -0.01 -0.13
C VAL A 16 -11.11 0.89 -1.36
N SER A 17 -11.56 2.15 -1.23
CA SER A 17 -11.43 3.20 -2.24
C SER A 17 -10.65 4.40 -1.68
N PRO A 18 -9.65 4.93 -2.40
CA PRO A 18 -9.06 4.35 -3.62
C PRO A 18 -8.35 3.01 -3.33
N PRO A 19 -8.16 2.15 -4.35
CA PRO A 19 -7.38 0.93 -4.16
C PRO A 19 -5.94 1.30 -3.77
N PRO A 20 -5.32 0.56 -2.85
CA PRO A 20 -3.96 0.87 -2.45
C PRO A 20 -2.99 0.49 -3.58
N LEU A 21 -1.94 1.28 -3.76
CA LEU A 21 -0.91 1.06 -4.78
C LEU A 21 0.43 0.73 -4.11
N TRP A 22 1.18 -0.18 -4.72
CA TRP A 22 2.60 -0.36 -4.42
C TRP A 22 3.39 -0.46 -5.72
N MET A 23 4.71 -0.29 -5.62
CA MET A 23 5.64 -0.64 -6.70
C MET A 23 6.76 -1.51 -6.14
N MET A 24 7.05 -2.61 -6.83
CA MET A 24 8.25 -3.37 -6.54
C MET A 24 9.47 -2.51 -6.88
N ARG A 25 10.50 -2.57 -6.02
CA ARG A 25 11.73 -1.78 -6.19
C ARG A 25 11.46 -0.27 -6.29
N GLN A 26 10.43 0.23 -5.60
CA GLN A 26 10.12 1.66 -5.52
C GLN A 26 11.29 2.52 -5.04
N ALA A 27 12.25 1.94 -4.32
CA ALA A 27 13.51 2.58 -3.97
C ALA A 27 14.63 1.93 -4.80
N GLY A 28 14.94 2.50 -5.96
CA GLY A 28 15.95 2.00 -6.88
C GLY A 28 16.88 3.10 -7.36
N ARG A 29 17.98 2.71 -8.03
CA ARG A 29 19.00 3.63 -8.56
C ARG A 29 18.50 4.64 -9.60
N TYR A 30 17.24 4.50 -10.04
CA TYR A 30 16.61 5.42 -10.97
C TYR A 30 15.98 6.64 -10.27
N LEU A 31 15.82 6.59 -8.94
CA LEU A 31 15.41 7.74 -8.16
C LEU A 31 16.67 8.56 -7.78
N PRO A 32 16.77 9.83 -8.19
CA PRO A 32 17.85 10.72 -7.81
C PRO A 32 17.77 11.17 -6.35
#